data_AF-A0A915URG2-F1
#
_entry.id   AF-A0A915URG2-F1
#
_cell.length_a   1.000
_cell.length_b   1.000
_cell.length_c   1.000
_cell.angle_alpha   90.00
_cell.angle_beta   90.00
_cell.angle_gamma   90.00
#
_symmetry.space_group_name_H-M   'P 1'
#
loop_
_entity.id
_entity.type
_entity.pdbx_description
1 polymer ?
#
loop_
_entity_poly.entity_id
_entity_poly.type
_entity_poly.pdbx_seq_one_letter_code
_entity_poly.pdbx_strand_id
1 'polypeptide(L)'
;MPMLTTDRLTPERAPTSSVVGVAANTTIYAGALVALDTTSGFAVPASDASNRVILGVAAKRAVNNTASNGARAVEVLYGRAFKFNASGTINSTHIGRVAYCVDDNTVSVTLTTNRVKVGKIVAVDPDGVWVYIPYPGVPLGAPSSTIDATYDASESGVLSTLRDQHNNYDI
;
A
#
# COMPACT_ATOMS: atom_id res chain seq x y z
N MET A 1 -6.09 -29.68 7.90
CA MET A 1 -5.94 -29.03 9.22
C MET A 1 -6.81 -29.80 10.21
N PRO A 2 -6.26 -30.40 11.27
CA PRO A 2 -7.06 -31.12 12.25
C PRO A 2 -8.01 -30.15 12.99
N MET A 3 -9.18 -30.66 13.38
CA MET A 3 -10.14 -29.93 14.20
C MET A 3 -9.57 -29.67 15.61
N LEU A 4 -10.01 -28.58 16.26
CA LEU A 4 -9.61 -28.29 17.64
C LEU A 4 -10.20 -29.35 18.56
N THR A 5 -9.34 -30.16 19.19
CA THR A 5 -9.75 -31.23 20.12
C THR A 5 -9.55 -30.84 21.59
N THR A 6 -9.03 -29.64 21.86
CA THR A 6 -8.83 -29.07 23.20
C THR A 6 -8.82 -27.54 23.10
N ASP A 7 -9.16 -26.86 24.18
CA ASP A 7 -9.07 -25.41 24.29
C ASP A 7 -7.66 -24.94 23.93
N ARG A 8 -7.59 -24.01 22.97
CA ARG A 8 -6.35 -23.37 22.54
C ARG A 8 -6.52 -21.87 22.65
N LEU A 9 -5.63 -21.23 23.39
CA LEU A 9 -5.51 -19.77 23.35
C LEU A 9 -5.20 -19.35 21.91
N THR A 10 -6.10 -18.60 21.28
CA THR A 10 -5.86 -18.10 19.93
C THR A 10 -4.83 -16.96 20.02
N PRO A 11 -3.66 -17.08 19.39
CA PRO A 11 -2.68 -16.00 19.41
C PRO A 11 -3.28 -14.76 18.74
N GLU A 12 -3.29 -13.66 19.47
CA GLU A 12 -3.71 -12.36 18.97
C GLU A 12 -2.50 -11.45 18.77
N ARG A 13 -2.58 -10.54 17.79
CA ARG A 13 -1.59 -9.47 17.60
C ARG A 13 -2.31 -8.18 17.28
N ALA A 14 -1.94 -7.10 17.96
CA ALA A 14 -2.41 -5.76 17.61
C ALA A 14 -1.92 -5.40 16.19
N PRO A 15 -2.78 -4.80 15.34
CA PRO A 15 -2.43 -4.40 13.99
C PRO A 15 -1.65 -3.09 14.01
N THR A 16 -0.45 -3.10 14.61
CA THR A 16 0.47 -1.94 14.61
C THR A 16 1.73 -2.21 13.81
N SER A 17 2.08 -3.49 13.64
CA SER A 17 3.16 -3.93 12.75
C SER A 17 2.85 -5.29 12.13
N SER A 18 3.51 -5.59 10.99
CA SER A 18 3.48 -6.90 10.35
C SER A 18 4.85 -7.36 9.92
N VAL A 19 5.14 -8.63 10.16
CA VAL A 19 6.34 -9.29 9.69
C VAL A 19 5.99 -10.01 8.38
N VAL A 20 6.67 -9.62 7.30
CA VAL A 20 6.45 -10.16 5.95
C VAL A 20 7.76 -10.64 5.38
N GLY A 21 7.75 -11.79 4.67
CA GLY A 21 8.92 -12.30 3.98
C GLY A 21 9.36 -11.38 2.84
N VAL A 22 10.67 -11.12 2.73
CA VAL A 22 11.26 -10.26 1.68
C VAL A 22 11.55 -11.10 0.45
N ALA A 23 11.29 -10.54 -0.74
CA ALA A 23 11.61 -11.21 -2.01
C ALA A 23 13.11 -11.57 -2.11
N ALA A 24 13.44 -12.53 -2.97
CA ALA A 24 14.81 -12.92 -3.27
C ALA A 24 15.62 -11.71 -3.79
N ASN A 25 16.93 -11.71 -3.54
CA ASN A 25 17.89 -10.68 -3.98
C ASN A 25 17.42 -9.23 -3.75
N THR A 26 16.72 -8.97 -2.64
CA THR A 26 16.06 -7.69 -2.38
C THR A 26 16.59 -7.07 -1.09
N THR A 27 16.81 -5.76 -1.14
CA THR A 27 17.17 -4.95 0.04
C THR A 27 16.08 -3.92 0.29
N ILE A 28 15.58 -3.89 1.52
CA ILE A 28 14.64 -2.88 2.01
C ILE A 28 15.37 -2.09 3.12
N TYR A 29 15.50 -0.79 2.92
CA TYR A 29 16.14 0.10 3.90
C TYR A 29 15.21 0.43 5.07
N ALA A 30 15.78 0.78 6.21
CA ALA A 30 14.97 1.27 7.33
C ALA A 30 14.31 2.60 6.94
N GLY A 31 13.02 2.77 7.24
CA GLY A 31 12.25 3.94 6.84
C GLY A 31 11.75 3.92 5.39
N ALA A 32 12.13 2.92 4.59
CA ALA A 32 11.64 2.78 3.22
C ALA A 32 10.17 2.33 3.21
N LEU A 33 9.44 2.81 2.22
CA LEU A 33 8.08 2.40 1.91
C LEU A 33 8.10 0.97 1.34
N VAL A 34 7.26 0.11 1.90
CA VAL A 34 7.23 -1.32 1.57
C VAL A 34 5.94 -1.64 0.84
N ALA A 35 6.09 -2.29 -0.31
CA ALA A 35 4.98 -2.86 -1.05
C ALA A 35 4.98 -4.38 -0.96
N LEU A 36 3.80 -4.97 -1.00
CA LEU A 36 3.59 -6.38 -1.33
C LEU A 36 3.52 -6.50 -2.84
N ASP A 37 4.35 -7.36 -3.42
CA ASP A 37 4.10 -7.85 -4.78
C ASP A 37 2.98 -8.89 -4.71
N THR A 38 1.81 -8.53 -5.24
CA THR A 38 0.61 -9.39 -5.23
C THR A 38 0.75 -10.65 -6.09
N THR A 39 1.76 -10.71 -6.97
CA THR A 39 2.05 -11.90 -7.78
C THR A 39 2.81 -12.94 -6.98
N SER A 40 3.84 -12.49 -6.25
CA SER A 40 4.76 -13.38 -5.53
C SER A 40 4.40 -13.56 -4.05
N GLY A 41 3.67 -12.60 -3.46
CA GLY A 41 3.29 -12.60 -2.05
C GLY A 41 4.43 -12.17 -1.11
N PHE A 42 5.46 -11.49 -1.62
CA PHE A 42 6.62 -11.07 -0.83
C PHE A 42 6.78 -9.55 -0.79
N ALA A 43 7.42 -9.08 0.27
CA ALA A 43 7.75 -7.67 0.48
C ALA A 43 8.88 -7.24 -0.47
N VAL A 44 8.65 -6.12 -1.13
CA VAL A 44 9.56 -5.44 -2.05
C VAL A 44 9.62 -3.93 -1.71
N PRO A 45 10.67 -3.20 -2.11
CA PRO A 45 10.67 -1.76 -2.04
C PRO A 45 9.48 -1.23 -2.85
N ALA A 46 8.81 -0.22 -2.33
CA ALA A 46 7.70 0.36 -3.04
C ALA A 46 8.18 1.08 -4.31
N SER A 47 7.36 0.99 -5.35
CA SER A 47 7.60 1.65 -6.62
C SER A 47 6.28 1.78 -7.35
N ASP A 48 6.20 2.71 -8.30
CA ASP A 48 5.08 2.78 -9.24
C ASP A 48 5.15 1.63 -10.27
N ALA A 49 4.95 0.40 -9.81
CA ALA A 49 4.87 -0.79 -10.64
C ALA A 49 3.47 -1.41 -10.52
N SER A 50 3.08 -2.18 -11.53
CA SER A 50 1.87 -3.00 -11.45
C SER A 50 1.98 -4.01 -10.31
N ASN A 51 0.82 -4.48 -9.84
CA ASN A 51 0.72 -5.54 -8.84
C ASN A 51 1.34 -5.19 -7.48
N ARG A 52 1.46 -3.88 -7.16
CA ARG A 52 1.97 -3.40 -5.88
C ARG A 52 0.83 -2.93 -4.97
N VAL A 53 0.83 -3.43 -3.74
CA VAL A 53 -0.04 -2.94 -2.66
C VAL A 53 0.84 -2.46 -1.52
N ILE A 54 0.62 -1.23 -1.05
CA ILE A 54 1.43 -0.68 0.03
C ILE A 54 1.07 -1.34 1.36
N LEU A 55 2.09 -1.81 2.08
CA LEU A 55 1.94 -2.41 3.41
C LEU A 55 2.21 -1.42 4.53
N GLY A 56 3.09 -0.44 4.30
CA GLY A 56 3.56 0.49 5.31
C GLY A 56 5.04 0.84 5.16
N VAL A 57 5.69 1.14 6.28
CA VAL A 57 7.10 1.56 6.33
C VAL A 57 7.96 0.54 7.07
N ALA A 58 9.13 0.21 6.54
CA ALA A 58 10.05 -0.72 7.17
C ALA A 58 10.61 -0.16 8.49
N ALA A 59 10.41 -0.87 9.59
CA ALA A 59 10.96 -0.51 10.90
C ALA A 59 12.49 -0.61 10.93
N LYS A 60 13.04 -1.59 10.20
CA LYS A 60 14.48 -1.92 10.18
C LYS A 60 14.90 -2.38 8.79
N ARG A 61 16.20 -2.25 8.50
CA ARG A 61 16.80 -2.74 7.27
C ARG A 61 16.66 -4.26 7.17
N ALA A 62 16.14 -4.75 6.05
CA ALA A 62 16.08 -6.17 5.74
C ALA A 62 16.79 -6.44 4.41
N VAL A 63 17.75 -7.37 4.43
CA VAL A 63 18.51 -7.77 3.24
C VAL A 63 18.28 -9.26 3.04
N ASN A 64 17.67 -9.63 1.92
CA ASN A 64 17.57 -11.01 1.47
C ASN A 64 18.46 -11.19 0.23
N ASN A 65 19.73 -11.52 0.45
CA ASN A 65 20.70 -11.74 -0.63
C ASN A 65 20.72 -13.21 -1.10
N THR A 66 19.61 -13.92 -0.96
CA THR A 66 19.46 -15.30 -1.40
C THR A 66 18.50 -15.38 -2.58
N ALA A 67 18.60 -16.45 -3.37
CA ALA A 67 17.64 -16.75 -4.43
C ALA A 67 16.26 -17.22 -3.88
N SER A 68 16.12 -17.39 -2.56
CA SER A 68 14.90 -17.87 -1.94
C SER A 68 14.08 -16.71 -1.40
N ASN A 69 12.82 -16.64 -1.80
CA ASN A 69 11.87 -15.67 -1.24
C ASN A 69 11.57 -16.00 0.23
N GLY A 70 11.47 -14.98 1.08
CA GLY A 70 11.10 -15.14 2.48
C GLY A 70 12.19 -15.68 3.41
N ALA A 71 13.41 -15.92 2.93
CA ALA A 71 14.54 -16.31 3.78
C ALA A 71 14.89 -15.25 4.84
N ARG A 72 14.54 -13.99 4.56
CA ARG A 72 14.55 -12.89 5.53
C ARG A 72 13.16 -12.29 5.60
N ALA A 73 12.77 -11.80 6.76
CA ALA A 73 11.54 -11.03 6.94
C ALA A 73 11.85 -9.58 7.31
N VAL A 74 10.91 -8.69 6.96
CA VAL A 74 10.92 -7.27 7.33
C VAL A 74 9.74 -7.00 8.25
N GLU A 75 9.96 -6.20 9.28
CA GLU A 75 8.90 -5.65 10.10
C GLU A 75 8.42 -4.33 9.48
N VAL A 76 7.13 -4.27 9.17
CA VAL A 76 6.46 -3.14 8.52
C VAL A 76 5.51 -2.49 9.52
N LEU A 77 5.63 -1.18 9.68
CA LEU A 77 4.77 -0.35 10.53
C LEU A 77 3.67 0.28 9.68
N TYR A 78 2.45 0.28 10.21
CA TYR A 78 1.27 0.88 9.57
C TYR A 78 0.29 1.42 10.61
N GLY A 79 -0.84 1.97 10.16
CA GLY A 79 -1.85 2.59 11.03
C GLY A 79 -1.43 3.94 11.62
N ARG A 80 -0.45 4.62 11.01
CA ARG A 80 0.09 5.91 11.46
C ARG A 80 0.57 6.76 10.29
N ALA A 81 0.87 8.03 10.57
CA ALA A 81 1.44 8.95 9.60
C ALA A 81 2.96 8.82 9.52
N PHE A 82 3.50 8.83 8.30
CA PHE A 82 4.92 8.85 8.01
C PHE A 82 5.24 10.00 7.06
N LYS A 83 6.44 10.55 7.17
CA LYS A 83 6.90 11.65 6.33
C LYS A 83 7.67 11.11 5.12
N PHE A 84 7.31 11.59 3.93
CA PHE A 84 7.93 11.22 2.66
C PHE A 84 8.33 12.47 1.86
N ASN A 85 9.20 12.27 0.88
CA ASN A 85 9.51 13.29 -0.11
C ASN A 85 8.32 13.53 -1.03
N ALA A 86 8.10 14.78 -1.42
CA ALA A 86 7.06 15.15 -2.36
C ALA A 86 7.64 15.19 -3.78
N SER A 87 7.03 14.44 -4.70
CA SER A 87 7.24 14.63 -6.13
C SER A 87 6.29 15.71 -6.64
N GLY A 88 6.87 16.81 -7.12
CA GLY A 88 6.11 18.00 -7.53
C GLY A 88 5.56 18.81 -6.36
N THR A 89 4.68 19.75 -6.67
CA THR A 89 4.14 20.68 -5.67
C THR A 89 3.00 20.06 -4.88
N ILE A 90 3.26 19.72 -3.63
CA ILE A 90 2.23 19.35 -2.65
C ILE A 90 2.06 20.52 -1.68
N ASN A 91 0.83 21.03 -1.54
CA ASN A 91 0.51 22.14 -0.66
C ASN A 91 -0.65 21.76 0.27
N SER A 92 -0.98 22.65 1.22
CA SER A 92 -2.00 22.40 2.24
C SER A 92 -3.41 22.13 1.69
N THR A 93 -3.71 22.49 0.44
CA THR A 93 -5.00 22.16 -0.21
C THR A 93 -5.13 20.69 -0.60
N HIS A 94 -4.02 19.94 -0.55
CA HIS A 94 -3.99 18.51 -0.82
C HIS A 94 -4.16 17.65 0.45
N ILE A 95 -4.25 18.26 1.63
CA ILE A 95 -4.55 17.53 2.87
C ILE A 95 -5.91 16.83 2.71
N GLY A 96 -5.97 15.55 3.10
CA GLY A 96 -7.11 14.67 2.91
C GLY A 96 -7.15 13.94 1.56
N ARG A 97 -6.34 14.34 0.58
CA ARG A 97 -6.24 13.63 -0.71
C ARG A 97 -5.35 12.39 -0.60
N VAL A 98 -5.55 11.46 -1.53
CA VAL A 98 -4.72 10.26 -1.68
C VAL A 98 -3.35 10.63 -2.20
N ALA A 99 -2.32 10.06 -1.58
CA ALA A 99 -0.94 10.08 -2.07
C ALA A 99 -0.65 8.81 -2.87
N TYR A 100 0.02 8.97 -4.01
CA TYR A 100 0.46 7.91 -4.91
C TYR A 100 1.96 7.66 -4.75
N CYS A 101 2.36 6.40 -4.85
CA CYS A 101 3.76 5.98 -4.75
C CYS A 101 4.50 6.36 -6.02
N VAL A 102 5.65 7.03 -5.89
CA VAL A 102 6.61 7.19 -6.98
C VAL A 102 7.73 6.16 -6.80
N ASP A 103 8.34 6.17 -5.62
CA ASP A 103 9.39 5.24 -5.20
C ASP A 103 9.31 4.98 -3.67
N ASP A 104 10.33 4.33 -3.11
CA ASP A 104 10.35 3.91 -1.71
C ASP A 104 10.56 5.04 -0.69
N ASN A 105 10.80 6.28 -1.13
CA ASN A 105 10.82 7.46 -0.24
C ASN A 105 10.04 8.67 -0.76
N THR A 106 9.46 8.60 -1.97
CA THR A 106 8.81 9.71 -2.66
C THR A 106 7.35 9.38 -3.01
N VAL A 107 6.47 10.34 -2.74
CA VAL A 107 5.04 10.26 -3.04
C VAL A 107 4.58 11.47 -3.87
N SER A 108 3.48 11.31 -4.61
CA SER A 108 2.86 12.37 -5.42
C SER A 108 1.37 12.50 -5.12
N VAL A 109 0.80 13.68 -5.34
CA VAL A 109 -0.67 13.88 -5.37
C VAL A 109 -1.23 13.59 -6.76
N THR A 110 -0.40 13.66 -7.78
CA THR A 110 -0.79 13.38 -9.16
C THR A 110 -0.77 11.87 -9.40
N LEU A 111 -1.71 11.38 -10.20
CA LEU A 111 -1.74 9.99 -10.63
C LEU A 111 -0.43 9.61 -11.32
N THR A 112 0.19 8.56 -10.81
CA THR A 112 1.32 7.88 -11.45
C THR A 112 0.82 6.86 -12.48
N THR A 113 1.74 6.19 -13.20
CA THR A 113 1.37 5.25 -14.26
C THR A 113 0.55 4.07 -13.73
N ASN A 114 0.96 3.48 -12.60
CA ASN A 114 0.29 2.31 -12.02
C ASN A 114 -0.67 2.66 -10.88
N ARG A 115 -0.79 3.96 -10.54
CA ARG A 115 -1.75 4.49 -9.55
C ARG A 115 -1.66 3.79 -8.19
N VAL A 116 -0.46 3.40 -7.78
CA VAL A 116 -0.21 2.69 -6.52
C VAL A 116 -0.50 3.65 -5.37
N LYS A 117 -1.56 3.39 -4.61
CA LYS A 117 -1.99 4.24 -3.50
C LYS A 117 -1.18 3.93 -2.24
N VAL A 118 -0.70 4.97 -1.57
CA VAL A 118 0.06 4.87 -0.31
C VAL A 118 -0.83 5.09 0.90
N GLY A 119 -1.71 6.09 0.83
CA GLY A 119 -2.53 6.53 1.96
C GLY A 119 -3.06 7.93 1.75
N LYS A 120 -3.49 8.60 2.83
CA LYS A 120 -4.02 9.97 2.81
C LYS A 120 -3.04 10.97 3.38
N ILE A 121 -2.93 12.13 2.75
CA ILE A 121 -2.10 13.24 3.25
C ILE A 121 -2.76 13.82 4.50
N VAL A 122 -2.02 13.92 5.60
CA VAL A 122 -2.52 14.48 6.86
C VAL A 122 -1.90 15.85 7.19
N ALA A 123 -0.68 16.10 6.74
CA ALA A 123 0.01 17.37 6.92
C ALA A 123 1.07 17.55 5.82
N VAL A 124 1.44 18.79 5.56
CA VAL A 124 2.49 19.15 4.61
C VAL A 124 3.46 20.08 5.32
N ASP A 125 4.73 19.68 5.36
CA ASP A 125 5.82 20.47 5.89
C ASP A 125 6.72 20.98 4.74
N PRO A 126 7.56 22.00 4.98
CA PRO A 126 8.49 22.51 3.96
C PRO A 126 9.46 21.46 3.40
N ASP A 127 9.81 20.45 4.19
CA ASP A 127 10.78 19.39 3.90
C ASP A 127 10.14 18.04 3.61
N GLY A 128 8.80 17.95 3.53
CA GLY A 128 8.14 16.70 3.14
C GLY A 128 6.64 16.66 3.42
N VAL A 129 6.00 15.56 3.05
CA VAL A 129 4.56 15.35 3.22
C VAL A 129 4.30 14.21 4.20
N TRP A 130 3.38 14.43 5.14
CA TRP A 130 2.91 13.41 6.06
C TRP A 130 1.75 12.64 5.45
N VAL A 131 1.91 11.33 5.31
CA VAL A 131 0.92 10.42 4.77
C VAL A 131 0.53 9.40 5.83
N TYR A 132 -0.75 9.38 6.19
CA TYR A 132 -1.34 8.31 6.99
C TYR A 132 -1.52 7.06 6.16
N ILE A 133 -0.81 6.00 6.55
CA ILE A 133 -0.93 4.68 5.94
C ILE A 133 -1.86 3.86 6.84
N PRO A 134 -3.03 3.42 6.34
CA PRO A 134 -3.98 2.65 7.12
C PRO A 134 -3.45 1.22 7.34
N TYR A 135 -4.18 0.42 8.09
CA TYR A 135 -3.96 -1.02 8.09
C TYR A 135 -4.03 -1.53 6.64
N PRO A 136 -3.08 -2.36 6.17
CA PRO A 136 -3.23 -3.07 4.91
C PRO A 136 -4.36 -4.08 5.08
N GLY A 137 -5.61 -3.60 4.98
CA GLY A 137 -6.75 -4.45 4.78
C GLY A 137 -6.53 -5.25 3.51
N VAL A 138 -7.07 -6.47 3.48
CA VAL A 138 -7.28 -7.15 2.19
C VAL A 138 -7.86 -6.11 1.22
N PRO A 139 -7.38 -6.00 -0.03
CA PRO A 139 -8.06 -5.16 -0.99
C PRO A 139 -9.51 -5.64 -1.02
N LEU A 140 -10.43 -4.87 -0.43
CA LEU A 140 -11.86 -5.04 -0.64
C LEU A 140 -11.98 -5.10 -2.15
N GLY A 141 -12.39 -6.27 -2.66
CA GLY A 141 -12.00 -6.78 -3.97
C GLY A 141 -11.92 -5.69 -5.01
N ALA A 142 -10.83 -5.67 -5.81
CA ALA A 142 -10.70 -4.77 -6.95
C ALA A 142 -12.09 -4.69 -7.62
N PRO A 143 -12.71 -3.49 -7.67
CA PRO A 143 -14.11 -3.39 -8.05
C PRO A 143 -14.26 -4.10 -9.38
N SER A 144 -15.22 -5.03 -9.48
CA SER A 144 -15.47 -5.77 -10.72
C SER A 144 -15.39 -4.80 -11.89
N SER A 145 -14.34 -4.91 -12.69
CA SER A 145 -14.06 -3.97 -13.77
C SER A 145 -15.12 -4.07 -14.86
N THR A 146 -15.86 -5.17 -14.86
CA THR A 146 -16.95 -5.47 -15.78
C THR A 146 -18.19 -4.71 -15.35
N ILE A 147 -18.46 -3.62 -16.06
CA ILE A 147 -19.82 -3.07 -16.15
C ILE A 147 -20.60 -4.09 -17.00
N ASP A 148 -21.73 -4.56 -16.50
CA ASP A 148 -22.58 -5.51 -17.21
C ASP A 148 -23.02 -4.92 -18.57
N ALA A 149 -23.15 -5.76 -19.61
CA ALA A 149 -23.48 -5.32 -20.97
C ALA A 149 -24.92 -4.80 -21.11
N THR A 150 -25.71 -4.86 -20.03
CA THR A 150 -27.09 -4.36 -19.96
C THR A 150 -27.17 -2.83 -19.96
N TYR A 151 -26.11 -2.12 -19.54
CA TYR A 151 -26.08 -0.66 -19.44
C TYR A 151 -25.73 0.00 -20.77
N ASP A 152 -26.36 1.15 -21.04
CA ASP A 152 -25.99 1.95 -22.21
C ASP A 152 -24.61 2.63 -22.04
N ALA A 153 -24.10 3.25 -23.10
CA ALA A 153 -22.79 3.89 -23.09
C ALA A 153 -22.68 5.07 -22.11
N SER A 154 -23.79 5.78 -21.87
CA SER A 154 -23.86 6.93 -20.96
C SER A 154 -23.89 6.48 -19.50
N GLU A 155 -24.68 5.45 -19.19
CA GLU A 155 -24.77 4.83 -17.87
C GLU A 155 -23.44 4.16 -17.48
N SER A 156 -22.81 3.46 -18.41
CA SER A 156 -21.47 2.87 -18.22
C SER A 156 -20.40 3.94 -17.94
N GLY A 157 -20.52 5.13 -18.55
CA GLY A 157 -19.66 6.28 -18.29
C GLY A 157 -19.84 6.85 -16.87
N VAL A 158 -21.08 6.94 -16.40
CA VAL A 158 -21.38 7.42 -15.04
C VAL A 158 -20.90 6.41 -13.99
N LEU A 159 -21.16 5.11 -14.20
CA LEU A 159 -20.75 4.05 -13.28
C LEU A 159 -19.22 3.93 -13.16
N SER A 160 -18.49 4.10 -14.26
CA SER A 160 -17.02 4.13 -14.21
C SER A 160 -16.49 5.35 -13.45
N THR A 161 -17.09 6.53 -13.66
CA THR A 161 -16.73 7.75 -12.93
C THR A 161 -17.00 7.63 -11.43
N LEU A 162 -18.17 7.11 -11.05
CA LEU A 162 -18.53 6.89 -9.63
C LEU A 162 -17.59 5.89 -8.96
N ARG A 163 -17.20 4.82 -9.68
CA ARG A 163 -16.21 3.85 -9.19
C ARG A 163 -14.86 4.50 -8.93
N ASP A 164 -14.38 5.34 -9.84
CA ASP A 164 -13.13 6.06 -9.68
C ASP A 164 -13.19 7.05 -8.50
N GLN A 165 -14.31 7.75 -8.33
CA GLN A 165 -14.54 8.63 -7.18
C GLN A 165 -14.54 7.87 -5.85
N HIS A 166 -15.24 6.75 -5.78
CA HIS A 166 -15.29 5.89 -4.59
C HIS A 166 -13.89 5.36 -4.24
N ASN A 167 -13.15 4.87 -5.24
CA ASN A 167 -11.77 4.44 -5.07
C ASN A 167 -10.85 5.57 -4.59
N ASN A 168 -11.10 6.82 -4.96
CA ASN A 168 -10.29 7.94 -4.47
C ASN A 168 -10.64 8.32 -3.02
N TYR A 169 -11.79 7.89 -2.52
CA TYR A 169 -12.21 8.09 -1.14
C TYR A 169 -11.77 6.96 -0.19
N ASP A 170 -11.70 5.74 -0.70
CA ASP A 170 -11.29 4.57 0.08
C ASP A 170 -9.80 4.26 -0.07
N ILE A 171 -9.12 4.18 1.08
CA ILE A 171 -7.72 3.75 1.24
C ILE A 171 -7.67 2.48 2.09
#